data_AF-A0A8I2ZXA4-F1
#
_entry.id   AF-A0A8I2ZXA4-F1
#
_cell.length_a   1.000
_cell.length_b   1.000
_cell.length_c   1.000
_cell.angle_alpha   90.00
_cell.angle_beta   90.00
_cell.angle_gamma   90.00
#
_symmetry.space_group_name_H-M   'P 1'
#
loop_
_entity.id
_entity.type
_entity.pdbx_description
1 polymer ?
#
loop_
_entity_poly.entity_id
_entity_poly.type
_entity_poly.pdbx_seq_one_letter_code
_entity_poly.pdbx_strand_id
1 'polypeptide(L)'
;MRFATLTGAALTAASVSFAKELPKDEARAAELYDSGKMHETIMGKKKAFWKSEIDSGMIDSSQWPQLNYTKCVDGKVTAIPGDPHHTFRCKNMDLYDFINHAELGSPSSDSQGRTGSSTWGWTDPESGREFIANGMFDGTSFIEILPEGKLLKLGFLPAFAPTNDDAWWKEIRTFKNYVLIGSELEGHGIQIFDMTKLLNITAANAPVEFTNEKDLTGHFADLPLGATHNVVVNEELEYGVAVGARPRNGGCFGGLIFFDLSDPTHPVKTGCDPQDGYTHDAQCLVYHGPDKKYEGRDICYGYNEDTLTIFDVTDKSNSTIISITSYEGATYTHQGWLLDPKNQEWLFMDDEYDEYDVIGPARDGYPVTYIWDIRSLENPKNTGLYKGNVRSIDHNQYVKDGLVYQSNYGAGVRIYDVSSVPEDPSGNSVCEIAYLDIYPEDDDLPGGGSLEFVGSWASYAMFESGYIFINTIERGGFLAKMTKREACKPKSCNADNCLRALRSSSIEGRLEESQEFCGEFTKAFVADVAVVPEYAVKACPTNVISRVSSACSCLPTSTPS
;
A
#
# COMPACT_ATOMS: atom_id res chain seq x y z
N MET A 1 -53.80 8.41 50.21
CA MET A 1 -52.36 8.06 50.30
C MET A 1 -52.13 6.70 49.67
N ARG A 2 -51.56 6.67 48.47
CA ARG A 2 -50.54 5.70 48.02
C ARG A 2 -50.12 6.15 46.61
N PHE A 3 -48.93 6.73 46.57
CA PHE A 3 -48.24 7.24 45.40
C PHE A 3 -47.52 6.09 44.68
N ALA A 4 -47.50 6.19 43.35
CA ALA A 4 -46.44 5.81 42.40
C ALA A 4 -46.02 4.31 42.36
N THR A 5 -45.59 3.73 41.24
CA THR A 5 -44.81 4.26 40.12
C THR A 5 -45.10 3.42 38.87
N LEU A 6 -45.52 4.05 37.78
CA LEU A 6 -45.42 3.49 36.43
C LEU A 6 -43.98 3.73 35.95
N THR A 7 -43.13 2.72 36.02
CA THR A 7 -41.85 2.72 35.30
C THR A 7 -42.13 2.42 33.84
N GLY A 8 -42.23 3.48 33.03
CA GLY A 8 -42.09 3.38 31.60
C GLY A 8 -40.67 2.92 31.28
N ALA A 9 -40.52 1.74 30.70
CA ALA A 9 -39.29 1.34 30.07
C ALA A 9 -39.15 2.20 28.80
N ALA A 10 -38.33 3.24 28.88
CA ALA A 10 -37.85 3.92 27.70
C ALA A 10 -37.02 2.91 26.90
N LEU A 11 -37.58 2.43 25.79
CA LEU A 11 -36.80 1.81 24.72
C LEU A 11 -35.91 2.92 24.15
N THR A 12 -34.74 3.08 24.73
CA THR A 12 -33.62 3.71 24.04
C THR A 12 -33.26 2.75 22.91
N ALA A 13 -33.77 3.01 21.71
CA ALA A 13 -33.14 2.52 20.50
C ALA A 13 -31.74 3.12 20.47
N ALA A 14 -30.78 2.41 21.05
CA ALA A 14 -29.38 2.66 20.80
C ALA A 14 -29.19 2.36 19.32
N SER A 15 -29.19 3.41 18.50
CA SER A 15 -28.53 3.38 17.21
C SER A 15 -27.10 2.94 17.52
N VAL A 16 -26.79 1.67 17.26
CA VAL A 16 -25.44 1.16 17.32
C VAL A 16 -24.71 1.87 16.20
N SER A 17 -24.07 2.97 16.56
CA SER A 17 -23.20 3.76 15.70
C SER A 17 -22.08 2.84 15.25
N PHE A 18 -21.91 2.72 13.93
CA PHE A 18 -20.67 2.23 13.36
C PHE A 18 -19.55 3.08 13.97
N ALA A 19 -18.73 2.49 14.81
CA ALA A 19 -17.43 3.07 15.10
C ALA A 19 -16.64 2.93 13.80
N LYS A 20 -16.22 4.05 13.20
CA LYS A 20 -15.14 3.95 12.22
C LYS A 20 -14.39 5.26 12.03
N GLU A 21 -15.02 6.30 11.50
CA GLU A 21 -14.39 7.62 11.40
C GLU A 21 -14.50 8.44 12.70
N LEU A 22 -13.45 9.22 12.99
CA LEU A 22 -13.29 10.06 14.16
C LEU A 22 -12.82 11.46 13.72
N PRO A 23 -13.13 12.53 14.48
CA PRO A 23 -12.40 13.78 14.30
C PRO A 23 -10.91 13.58 14.60
N LYS A 24 -10.05 14.38 13.98
CA LYS A 24 -8.62 14.44 14.32
C LYS A 24 -8.45 14.70 15.83
N ASP A 25 -7.62 13.89 16.48
CA ASP A 25 -7.23 14.12 17.88
C ASP A 25 -6.05 15.09 17.91
N GLU A 26 -6.35 16.38 18.04
CA GLU A 26 -5.34 17.46 18.01
C GLU A 26 -4.22 17.29 19.05
N ALA A 27 -4.52 16.71 20.21
CA ALA A 27 -3.50 16.53 21.26
C ALA A 27 -2.54 15.40 20.89
N ARG A 28 -3.08 14.29 20.38
CA ARG A 28 -2.28 13.15 19.87
C ARG A 28 -1.51 13.54 18.60
N ALA A 29 -2.13 14.29 17.70
CA ALA A 29 -1.52 14.89 16.51
C ALA A 29 -0.29 15.71 16.88
N ALA A 30 -0.45 16.69 17.77
CA ALA A 30 0.65 17.54 18.21
C ALA A 30 1.79 16.76 18.89
N GLU A 31 1.48 15.70 19.64
CA GLU A 31 2.51 14.89 20.32
C GLU A 31 3.28 13.99 19.35
N LEU A 32 2.58 13.27 18.47
CA LEU A 32 3.14 12.16 17.71
C LEU A 32 3.41 12.48 16.25
N TYR A 33 2.52 13.21 15.59
CA TYR A 33 2.48 13.34 14.14
C TYR A 33 3.03 14.68 13.65
N ASP A 34 2.47 15.79 14.14
CA ASP A 34 2.92 17.15 13.80
C ASP A 34 4.37 17.38 14.28
N SER A 35 4.77 16.70 15.37
CA SER A 35 6.13 16.75 15.90
C SER A 35 7.15 15.98 15.05
N GLY A 36 6.68 15.08 14.17
CA GLY A 36 7.52 14.14 13.41
C GLY A 36 7.94 12.89 14.17
N LYS A 37 7.58 12.76 15.46
CA LYS A 37 8.04 11.68 16.33
C LYS A 37 7.64 10.29 15.82
N MET A 38 6.43 10.13 15.27
CA MET A 38 5.94 8.85 14.74
C MET A 38 6.76 8.42 13.54
N HIS A 39 6.87 9.28 12.53
CA HIS A 39 7.73 9.05 11.35
C HIS A 39 9.17 8.73 11.75
N GLU A 40 9.81 9.58 12.56
CA GLU A 40 11.19 9.33 13.01
C GLU A 40 11.35 7.98 13.72
N THR A 41 10.34 7.55 14.47
CA THR A 41 10.32 6.24 15.15
C THR A 41 10.24 5.08 14.14
N ILE A 42 9.31 5.14 13.18
CA ILE A 42 9.13 4.10 12.16
C ILE A 42 10.37 4.03 11.25
N MET A 43 10.84 5.18 10.77
CA MET A 43 12.07 5.31 9.98
C MET A 43 13.28 4.72 10.72
N GLY A 44 13.44 5.06 12.00
CA GLY A 44 14.53 4.54 12.83
C GLY A 44 14.47 3.02 12.98
N LYS A 45 13.28 2.45 13.13
CA LYS A 45 13.06 0.99 13.19
C LYS A 45 13.38 0.29 11.87
N LYS A 46 12.86 0.81 10.75
CA LYS A 46 13.17 0.31 9.39
C LYS A 46 14.69 0.24 9.17
N LYS A 47 15.39 1.37 9.38
CA LYS A 47 16.85 1.46 9.20
C LYS A 47 17.63 0.56 10.15
N ALA A 48 17.24 0.50 11.42
CA ALA A 48 17.90 -0.37 12.40
C ALA A 48 17.76 -1.86 12.04
N PHE A 49 16.56 -2.25 11.58
CA PHE A 49 16.29 -3.62 11.12
C PHE A 49 17.15 -3.96 9.89
N TRP A 50 17.12 -3.16 8.82
CA TRP A 50 17.92 -3.44 7.62
C TRP A 50 19.41 -3.42 7.90
N LYS A 51 19.89 -2.53 8.76
CA LYS A 51 21.29 -2.55 9.19
C LYS A 51 21.65 -3.88 9.87
N SER A 52 20.75 -4.44 10.67
CA SER A 52 20.96 -5.74 11.30
C SER A 52 20.96 -6.90 10.29
N GLU A 53 20.14 -6.83 9.23
CA GLU A 53 20.15 -7.78 8.12
C GLU A 53 21.46 -7.70 7.32
N ILE A 54 21.99 -6.51 7.11
CA ILE A 54 23.30 -6.31 6.47
C ILE A 54 24.42 -6.90 7.35
N ASP A 55 24.44 -6.56 8.64
CA ASP A 55 25.47 -7.00 9.57
C ASP A 55 25.45 -8.53 9.79
N SER A 56 24.30 -9.18 9.59
CA SER A 56 24.14 -10.63 9.66
C SER A 56 24.38 -11.35 8.32
N GLY A 57 24.54 -10.61 7.22
CA GLY A 57 24.79 -11.17 5.89
C GLY A 57 23.53 -11.64 5.15
N MET A 58 22.34 -11.25 5.62
CA MET A 58 21.06 -11.57 4.96
C MET A 58 20.85 -10.77 3.68
N ILE A 59 21.44 -9.57 3.59
CA ILE A 59 21.46 -8.75 2.36
C ILE A 59 22.74 -9.05 1.55
N ASP A 60 22.92 -10.32 1.15
CA ASP A 60 23.98 -10.73 0.24
C ASP A 60 23.38 -11.18 -1.10
N SER A 61 23.52 -10.33 -2.12
CA SER A 61 23.03 -10.62 -3.48
C SER A 61 23.65 -11.87 -4.10
N SER A 62 24.79 -12.38 -3.61
CA SER A 62 25.41 -13.60 -4.13
C SER A 62 24.55 -14.86 -3.89
N GLN A 63 23.63 -14.80 -2.92
CA GLN A 63 22.66 -15.86 -2.64
C GLN A 63 21.53 -15.93 -3.66
N TRP A 64 21.35 -14.88 -4.46
CA TRP A 64 20.20 -14.67 -5.33
C TRP A 64 20.61 -14.68 -6.81
N PRO A 65 20.78 -15.85 -7.46
CA PRO A 65 21.05 -15.92 -8.89
C PRO A 65 19.84 -15.46 -9.71
N GLN A 66 20.06 -15.09 -10.96
CA GLN A 66 18.95 -14.85 -11.90
C GLN A 66 18.04 -16.08 -11.98
N LEU A 67 16.74 -15.88 -11.79
CA LEU A 67 15.73 -16.94 -11.90
C LEU A 67 15.08 -16.93 -13.28
N ASN A 68 14.38 -18.00 -13.62
CA ASN A 68 13.73 -18.13 -14.92
C ASN A 68 12.25 -18.43 -14.74
N TYR A 69 11.53 -18.40 -15.87
CA TYR A 69 10.11 -18.72 -15.88
C TYR A 69 9.83 -20.01 -15.14
N THR A 70 9.01 -19.90 -14.10
CA THR A 70 8.64 -20.98 -13.22
C THR A 70 7.16 -20.85 -12.90
N LYS A 71 6.42 -21.87 -13.30
CA LYS A 71 4.98 -21.92 -13.11
C LYS A 71 4.61 -22.10 -11.64
N CYS A 72 3.54 -21.45 -11.21
CA CYS A 72 2.88 -21.75 -9.95
C CYS A 72 2.14 -23.08 -10.03
N VAL A 73 2.61 -24.08 -9.28
CA VAL A 73 2.02 -25.42 -9.21
C VAL A 73 1.75 -25.76 -7.75
N ASP A 74 0.51 -26.15 -7.45
CA ASP A 74 0.07 -26.53 -6.11
C ASP A 74 0.42 -25.50 -5.02
N GLY A 75 0.30 -24.22 -5.38
CA GLY A 75 0.53 -23.10 -4.48
C GLY A 75 2.00 -22.69 -4.30
N LYS A 76 2.91 -23.24 -5.12
CA LYS A 76 4.35 -22.93 -5.05
C LYS A 76 4.98 -22.66 -6.43
N VAL A 77 5.88 -21.69 -6.47
CA VAL A 77 6.88 -21.49 -7.51
C VAL A 77 8.20 -22.02 -6.96
N THR A 78 8.66 -23.17 -7.47
CA THR A 78 9.97 -23.74 -7.08
C THR A 78 11.00 -23.39 -8.15
N ALA A 79 11.62 -22.22 -8.03
CA ALA A 79 12.53 -21.69 -9.05
C ALA A 79 13.85 -22.47 -9.10
N ILE A 80 14.34 -22.94 -7.96
CA ILE A 80 15.49 -23.85 -7.86
C ILE A 80 15.04 -25.14 -7.14
N PRO A 81 15.01 -26.29 -7.84
CA PRO A 81 14.57 -27.54 -7.25
C PRO A 81 15.34 -27.92 -5.98
N GLY A 82 14.62 -28.09 -4.87
CA GLY A 82 15.18 -28.51 -3.59
C GLY A 82 15.74 -27.37 -2.73
N ASP A 83 15.67 -26.12 -3.20
CA ASP A 83 16.09 -24.95 -2.43
C ASP A 83 14.88 -24.21 -1.82
N PRO A 84 14.74 -24.19 -0.49
CA PRO A 84 13.64 -23.49 0.17
C PRO A 84 13.69 -21.97 -0.03
N HIS A 85 14.86 -21.33 -0.14
CA HIS A 85 14.98 -19.87 -0.32
C HIS A 85 14.46 -19.42 -1.69
N HIS A 86 14.42 -20.33 -2.65
CA HIS A 86 13.95 -20.11 -4.01
C HIS A 86 12.62 -20.83 -4.29
N THR A 87 11.87 -21.13 -3.22
CA THR A 87 10.53 -21.72 -3.30
C THR A 87 9.52 -20.76 -2.71
N PHE A 88 8.80 -20.05 -3.56
CA PHE A 88 7.87 -18.98 -3.22
C PHE A 88 6.43 -19.50 -3.15
N ARG A 89 5.63 -19.09 -2.16
CA ARG A 89 4.18 -19.38 -2.21
C ARG A 89 3.55 -18.52 -3.28
N CYS A 90 2.55 -19.08 -3.96
CA CYS A 90 1.87 -18.39 -5.04
C CYS A 90 0.41 -18.80 -5.13
N LYS A 91 -0.40 -17.92 -5.71
CA LYS A 91 -1.74 -18.23 -6.18
C LYS A 91 -1.97 -17.51 -7.48
N ASN A 92 -2.31 -18.27 -8.51
CA ASN A 92 -2.69 -17.74 -9.83
C ASN A 92 -1.66 -16.78 -10.44
N MET A 93 -0.38 -16.88 -10.06
CA MET A 93 0.67 -15.98 -10.51
C MET A 93 1.95 -16.78 -10.76
N ASP A 94 2.46 -16.71 -11.99
CA ASP A 94 3.71 -17.36 -12.37
C ASP A 94 4.89 -16.38 -12.22
N LEU A 95 6.06 -16.92 -11.88
CA LEU A 95 7.33 -16.19 -11.95
C LEU A 95 7.88 -16.26 -13.38
N TYR A 96 8.39 -15.15 -13.90
CA TYR A 96 8.96 -15.05 -15.24
C TYR A 96 10.47 -14.79 -15.22
N ASP A 97 10.92 -13.88 -14.36
CA ASP A 97 12.33 -13.54 -14.21
C ASP A 97 12.58 -12.98 -12.82
N PHE A 98 13.84 -13.01 -12.41
CA PHE A 98 14.31 -12.28 -11.22
C PHE A 98 15.73 -11.81 -11.47
N ILE A 99 16.04 -10.59 -11.06
CA ILE A 99 17.38 -10.01 -11.15
C ILE A 99 17.72 -9.35 -9.81
N ASN A 100 18.87 -9.71 -9.25
CA ASN A 100 19.26 -9.25 -7.92
C ASN A 100 19.72 -7.77 -7.92
N HIS A 101 19.79 -7.16 -6.74
CA HIS A 101 20.23 -5.77 -6.61
C HIS A 101 21.69 -5.50 -6.98
N ALA A 102 22.59 -6.49 -6.90
CA ALA A 102 23.96 -6.29 -7.39
C ALA A 102 24.02 -6.15 -8.91
N GLU A 103 23.12 -6.83 -9.62
CA GLU A 103 22.97 -6.70 -11.06
C GLU A 103 22.18 -5.44 -11.43
N LEU A 104 21.11 -5.09 -10.69
CA LEU A 104 20.29 -3.89 -10.92
C LEU A 104 20.94 -2.56 -10.52
N GLY A 105 21.64 -2.51 -9.40
CA GLY A 105 22.17 -1.28 -8.80
C GLY A 105 23.37 -0.70 -9.53
N SER A 106 23.94 0.38 -8.98
CA SER A 106 25.18 0.94 -9.53
C SER A 106 26.30 -0.11 -9.55
N PRO A 107 27.12 -0.21 -10.60
CA PRO A 107 28.30 -1.05 -10.58
C PRO A 107 29.31 -0.71 -9.47
N SER A 108 29.20 0.49 -8.88
CA SER A 108 30.08 0.96 -7.80
C SER A 108 29.55 0.69 -6.39
N SER A 109 28.38 0.07 -6.23
CA SER A 109 27.76 -0.12 -4.91
C SER A 109 28.36 -1.30 -4.13
N ASP A 110 28.55 -1.08 -2.82
CA ASP A 110 28.86 -2.13 -1.85
C ASP A 110 27.57 -2.81 -1.35
N SER A 111 27.65 -3.65 -0.32
CA SER A 111 26.47 -4.37 0.20
C SER A 111 25.38 -3.45 0.76
N GLN A 112 25.71 -2.25 1.28
CA GLN A 112 24.69 -1.29 1.73
C GLN A 112 23.94 -0.69 0.54
N GLY A 113 24.63 -0.48 -0.59
CA GLY A 113 24.02 0.09 -1.79
C GLY A 113 23.15 -0.88 -2.62
N ARG A 114 22.90 -2.11 -2.13
CA ARG A 114 22.16 -3.17 -2.84
C ARG A 114 20.78 -3.40 -2.26
N THR A 115 20.06 -2.32 -1.98
CA THR A 115 18.65 -2.36 -1.58
C THR A 115 17.76 -1.63 -2.56
N GLY A 116 16.48 -2.03 -2.58
CA GLY A 116 15.45 -1.49 -3.46
C GLY A 116 14.35 -0.76 -2.70
N SER A 117 13.65 0.10 -3.41
CA SER A 117 12.49 0.86 -2.89
C SER A 117 11.38 0.96 -3.94
N SER A 118 10.70 2.11 -4.04
CA SER A 118 9.67 2.38 -5.04
C SER A 118 10.06 2.00 -6.47
N THR A 119 9.06 1.70 -7.28
CA THR A 119 9.22 1.37 -8.69
C THR A 119 8.02 1.91 -9.45
N TRP A 120 8.24 2.35 -10.69
CA TRP A 120 7.15 2.76 -11.57
C TRP A 120 7.45 2.41 -13.02
N GLY A 121 6.41 2.08 -13.77
CA GLY A 121 6.53 1.67 -15.17
C GLY A 121 6.12 2.76 -16.15
N TRP A 122 6.72 2.70 -17.34
CA TRP A 122 6.38 3.50 -18.51
C TRP A 122 6.24 2.58 -19.72
N THR A 123 5.17 2.77 -20.49
CA THR A 123 5.01 2.11 -21.79
C THR A 123 5.19 3.15 -22.87
N ASP A 124 6.11 2.92 -23.79
CA ASP A 124 6.31 3.80 -24.93
C ASP A 124 5.06 3.77 -25.83
N PRO A 125 4.37 4.91 -26.04
CA PRO A 125 3.10 4.92 -26.77
C PRO A 125 3.27 4.59 -28.26
N GLU A 126 4.47 4.73 -28.83
CA GLU A 126 4.73 4.44 -30.24
C GLU A 126 5.04 2.97 -30.52
N SER A 127 5.92 2.37 -29.72
CA SER A 127 6.40 1.00 -29.91
C SER A 127 5.68 -0.05 -29.06
N GLY A 128 5.03 0.36 -27.97
CA GLY A 128 4.44 -0.54 -26.98
C GLY A 128 5.47 -1.27 -26.12
N ARG A 129 6.74 -0.85 -26.15
CA ARG A 129 7.80 -1.38 -25.28
C ARG A 129 7.59 -0.92 -23.84
N GLU A 130 7.87 -1.80 -22.90
CA GLU A 130 7.56 -1.61 -21.48
C GLU A 130 8.85 -1.47 -20.67
N PHE A 131 8.92 -0.42 -19.86
CA PHE A 131 10.10 -0.06 -19.10
C PHE A 131 9.75 0.19 -17.64
N ILE A 132 10.74 0.00 -16.78
CA ILE A 132 10.68 0.25 -15.35
C ILE A 132 11.79 1.24 -14.97
N ALA A 133 11.42 2.22 -14.15
CA ALA A 133 12.34 2.95 -13.30
C ALA A 133 12.30 2.34 -11.89
N ASN A 134 13.42 1.80 -11.44
CA ASN A 134 13.54 1.05 -10.20
C ASN A 134 14.39 1.79 -9.18
N GLY A 135 13.81 2.18 -8.05
CA GLY A 135 14.50 2.84 -6.97
C GLY A 135 15.51 1.92 -6.30
N MET A 136 16.74 2.42 -6.16
CA MET A 136 17.86 1.77 -5.50
C MET A 136 18.45 2.74 -4.46
N PHE A 137 19.26 2.23 -3.53
CA PHE A 137 19.92 3.04 -2.50
C PHE A 137 20.66 4.26 -3.11
N ASP A 138 21.51 4.03 -4.11
CA ASP A 138 22.39 5.05 -4.68
C ASP A 138 21.89 5.69 -5.98
N GLY A 139 20.64 5.42 -6.38
CA GLY A 139 20.08 5.97 -7.61
C GLY A 139 18.87 5.21 -8.14
N THR A 140 18.69 5.23 -9.45
CA THR A 140 17.58 4.58 -10.14
C THR A 140 18.10 3.70 -11.28
N SER A 141 17.69 2.43 -11.28
CA SER A 141 17.96 1.49 -12.36
C SER A 141 16.86 1.55 -13.42
N PHE A 142 17.24 1.55 -14.69
CA PHE A 142 16.29 1.49 -15.80
C PHE A 142 16.30 0.11 -16.43
N ILE A 143 15.13 -0.49 -16.57
CA ILE A 143 14.96 -1.88 -16.99
C ILE A 143 13.92 -1.93 -18.11
N GLU A 144 14.15 -2.73 -19.15
CA GLU A 144 13.12 -3.10 -20.13
C GLU A 144 12.55 -4.47 -19.78
N ILE A 145 11.23 -4.61 -19.89
CA ILE A 145 10.54 -5.90 -19.87
C ILE A 145 10.42 -6.37 -21.32
N LEU A 146 11.23 -7.36 -21.68
CA LEU A 146 11.24 -7.94 -23.00
C LEU A 146 9.99 -8.82 -23.22
N PRO A 147 9.47 -8.94 -24.46
CA PRO A 147 8.25 -9.69 -24.77
C PRO A 147 8.22 -11.14 -24.24
N GLU A 148 9.39 -11.79 -24.16
CA GLU A 148 9.53 -13.16 -23.64
C GLU A 148 9.38 -13.26 -22.12
N GLY A 149 9.21 -12.14 -21.43
CA GLY A 149 9.16 -12.05 -19.97
C GLY A 149 10.54 -12.14 -19.35
N LYS A 150 11.48 -11.38 -19.92
CA LYS A 150 12.85 -11.22 -19.41
C LYS A 150 13.16 -9.76 -19.11
N LEU A 151 13.92 -9.53 -18.05
CA LEU A 151 14.37 -8.23 -17.62
C LEU A 151 15.73 -7.92 -18.25
N LEU A 152 15.82 -6.78 -18.92
CA LEU A 152 17.07 -6.25 -19.44
C LEU A 152 17.38 -4.96 -18.71
N LYS A 153 18.41 -4.96 -17.86
CA LYS A 153 18.94 -3.70 -17.30
C LYS A 153 19.54 -2.87 -18.43
N LEU A 154 18.97 -1.68 -18.63
CA LEU A 154 19.39 -0.73 -19.67
C LEU A 154 20.41 0.27 -19.15
N GLY A 155 20.30 0.72 -17.92
CA GLY A 155 21.19 1.74 -17.38
C GLY A 155 20.91 2.12 -15.95
N PHE A 156 21.68 3.07 -15.45
CA PHE A 156 21.62 3.54 -14.07
C PHE A 156 21.83 5.05 -14.01
N LEU A 157 20.97 5.75 -13.28
CA LEU A 157 21.09 7.18 -12.96
C LEU A 157 21.39 7.34 -11.47
N PRO A 158 22.53 7.93 -11.09
CA PRO A 158 22.86 8.14 -9.69
C PRO A 158 21.92 9.14 -9.02
N ALA A 159 21.78 9.02 -7.70
CA ALA A 159 21.13 10.03 -6.87
C ALA A 159 21.76 11.42 -7.10
N PHE A 160 20.96 12.47 -6.98
CA PHE A 160 21.45 13.83 -7.24
C PHE A 160 22.46 14.34 -6.20
N ALA A 161 22.28 13.90 -4.95
CA ALA A 161 23.13 14.28 -3.82
C ALA A 161 24.03 13.11 -3.36
N PRO A 162 25.17 13.39 -2.69
CA PRO A 162 25.99 12.35 -2.08
C PRO A 162 25.18 11.47 -1.12
N THR A 163 25.32 10.15 -1.25
CA THR A 163 24.58 9.17 -0.46
C THR A 163 25.02 9.14 1.01
N ASN A 164 24.06 8.95 1.91
CA ASN A 164 24.26 8.71 3.34
C ASN A 164 23.13 7.78 3.86
N ASP A 165 22.95 7.68 5.18
CA ASP A 165 21.91 6.85 5.81
C ASP A 165 20.45 7.29 5.51
N ASP A 166 20.22 8.36 4.75
CA ASP A 166 18.91 8.79 4.24
C ASP A 166 18.70 8.38 2.76
N ALA A 167 19.65 7.66 2.15
CA ALA A 167 19.56 7.23 0.75
C ALA A 167 18.66 6.00 0.50
N TRP A 168 18.14 5.37 1.55
CA TRP A 168 17.48 4.05 1.50
C TRP A 168 16.42 3.89 0.42
N TRP A 169 15.69 4.96 0.10
CA TRP A 169 14.70 4.89 -0.97
C TRP A 169 14.74 6.09 -1.92
N LYS A 170 14.25 5.77 -3.12
CA LYS A 170 13.78 6.70 -4.12
C LYS A 170 12.29 6.44 -4.32
N GLU A 171 11.50 7.50 -4.28
CA GLU A 171 10.08 7.46 -4.62
C GLU A 171 9.87 7.98 -6.04
N ILE A 172 9.08 7.24 -6.82
CA ILE A 172 9.07 7.34 -8.28
C ILE A 172 7.64 7.45 -8.80
N ARG A 173 7.41 8.40 -9.72
CA ARG A 173 6.18 8.51 -10.51
C ARG A 173 6.50 8.87 -11.95
N THR A 174 5.75 8.32 -12.90
CA THR A 174 5.81 8.77 -14.29
C THR A 174 4.91 9.96 -14.55
N PHE A 175 5.31 10.76 -15.54
CA PHE A 175 4.54 11.84 -16.11
C PHE A 175 4.78 11.83 -17.63
N LYS A 176 3.79 11.41 -18.44
CA LYS A 176 3.97 11.21 -19.88
C LYS A 176 5.19 10.30 -20.16
N ASN A 177 6.19 10.83 -20.88
CA ASN A 177 7.44 10.14 -21.18
C ASN A 177 8.55 10.37 -20.14
N TYR A 178 8.25 11.09 -19.06
CA TYR A 178 9.21 11.42 -18.02
C TYR A 178 8.98 10.55 -16.79
N VAL A 179 10.03 10.41 -16.00
CA VAL A 179 9.95 9.89 -14.64
C VAL A 179 10.50 10.93 -13.67
N LEU A 180 9.79 11.09 -12.56
CA LEU A 180 10.15 11.93 -11.43
C LEU A 180 10.69 11.04 -10.32
N ILE A 181 11.83 11.43 -9.74
CA ILE A 181 12.55 10.63 -8.74
C ILE A 181 12.85 11.54 -7.54
N GLY A 182 12.15 11.30 -6.43
CA GLY A 182 12.35 11.97 -5.14
C GLY A 182 13.16 11.12 -4.16
N SER A 183 13.68 11.74 -3.09
CA SER A 183 14.41 11.05 -2.02
C SER A 183 14.43 11.87 -0.73
N GLU A 184 14.55 11.16 0.40
CA GLU A 184 14.82 11.72 1.73
C GLU A 184 16.22 12.36 1.86
N LEU A 185 17.08 12.15 0.87
CA LEU A 185 18.42 12.73 0.83
C LEU A 185 18.38 14.26 0.77
N GLU A 186 19.02 14.90 1.73
CA GLU A 186 19.22 16.35 1.70
C GLU A 186 19.98 16.78 0.43
N GLY A 187 19.47 17.82 -0.23
CA GLY A 187 19.99 18.33 -1.49
C GLY A 187 19.63 17.51 -2.74
N HIS A 188 18.84 16.44 -2.61
CA HIS A 188 18.48 15.59 -3.75
C HIS A 188 17.56 16.29 -4.76
N GLY A 189 16.59 17.08 -4.28
CA GLY A 189 15.50 17.61 -5.09
C GLY A 189 14.65 16.48 -5.71
N ILE A 190 13.98 16.80 -6.81
CA ILE A 190 13.29 15.81 -7.65
C ILE A 190 13.95 15.81 -9.03
N GLN A 191 14.56 14.69 -9.39
CA GLN A 191 15.16 14.48 -10.71
C GLN A 191 14.06 14.19 -11.73
N ILE A 192 14.16 14.78 -12.93
CA ILE A 192 13.25 14.50 -14.06
C ILE A 192 14.07 13.89 -15.19
N PHE A 193 13.76 12.64 -15.54
CA PHE A 193 14.45 11.89 -16.59
C PHE A 193 13.49 11.55 -17.73
N ASP A 194 13.94 11.74 -18.98
CA ASP A 194 13.19 11.35 -20.18
C ASP A 194 13.42 9.88 -20.52
N MET A 195 12.37 9.07 -20.34
CA MET A 195 12.41 7.62 -20.57
C MET A 195 12.63 7.27 -22.05
N THR A 196 12.36 8.17 -23.00
CA THR A 196 12.61 7.91 -24.43
C THR A 196 14.09 7.70 -24.75
N LYS A 197 15.00 8.19 -23.88
CA LYS A 197 16.45 7.95 -23.99
C LYS A 197 16.79 6.46 -23.95
N LEU A 198 15.94 5.66 -23.30
CA LEU A 198 16.10 4.21 -23.17
C LEU A 198 15.83 3.46 -24.49
N LEU A 199 15.05 4.04 -25.41
CA LEU A 199 14.62 3.36 -26.64
C LEU A 199 15.77 2.95 -27.56
N ASN A 200 16.89 3.69 -27.51
CA ASN A 200 18.08 3.44 -28.33
C ASN A 200 19.13 2.54 -27.65
N ILE A 201 18.85 2.06 -26.43
CA ILE A 201 19.72 1.14 -25.70
C ILE A 201 19.35 -0.29 -26.07
N THR A 202 20.37 -1.11 -26.32
CA THR A 202 20.29 -2.52 -26.69
C THR A 202 21.12 -3.35 -25.71
N ALA A 203 20.94 -4.67 -25.68
CA ALA A 203 21.76 -5.54 -24.85
C ALA A 203 23.28 -5.44 -25.14
N ALA A 204 23.69 -4.97 -26.33
CA ALA A 204 25.10 -4.85 -26.70
C ALA A 204 25.80 -3.61 -26.11
N ASN A 205 25.05 -2.57 -25.76
CA ASN A 205 25.59 -1.33 -25.17
C ASN A 205 25.04 -1.04 -23.77
N ALA A 206 24.20 -1.91 -23.23
CA ALA A 206 23.75 -1.88 -21.85
C ALA A 206 24.76 -2.55 -20.88
N PRO A 207 24.79 -2.15 -19.59
CA PRO A 207 24.10 -0.98 -19.05
C PRO A 207 24.81 0.34 -19.42
N VAL A 208 24.03 1.41 -19.60
CA VAL A 208 24.52 2.78 -19.75
C VAL A 208 24.57 3.45 -18.37
N GLU A 209 25.71 4.05 -18.04
CA GLU A 209 25.86 4.90 -16.85
C GLU A 209 25.48 6.34 -17.23
N PHE A 210 24.34 6.82 -16.71
CA PHE A 210 23.88 8.18 -16.88
C PHE A 210 24.52 9.11 -15.84
N THR A 211 24.57 10.42 -16.12
CA THR A 211 25.00 11.42 -15.15
C THR A 211 24.00 12.57 -15.02
N ASN A 212 23.93 13.14 -13.82
CA ASN A 212 22.99 14.23 -13.52
C ASN A 212 23.19 15.47 -14.41
N GLU A 213 24.45 15.75 -14.77
CA GLU A 213 24.82 16.94 -15.55
C GLU A 213 24.45 16.82 -17.03
N LYS A 214 24.31 15.61 -17.56
CA LYS A 214 24.13 15.35 -18.99
C LYS A 214 22.74 14.81 -19.32
N ASP A 215 22.20 13.99 -18.42
CA ASP A 215 21.09 13.09 -18.76
C ASP A 215 19.78 13.44 -18.07
N LEU A 216 19.76 14.35 -17.10
CA LEU A 216 18.50 14.90 -16.60
C LEU A 216 17.87 15.82 -17.64
N THR A 217 16.54 15.73 -17.76
CA THR A 217 15.72 16.70 -18.49
C THR A 217 15.58 17.97 -17.68
N GLY A 218 15.32 17.82 -16.38
CA GLY A 218 15.16 18.91 -15.44
C GLY A 218 15.37 18.44 -14.00
N HIS A 219 15.38 19.40 -13.09
CA HIS A 219 15.58 19.15 -11.66
C HIS A 219 14.80 20.17 -10.84
N PHE A 220 13.88 19.70 -10.01
CA PHE A 220 13.15 20.56 -9.09
C PHE A 220 13.87 20.62 -7.74
N ALA A 221 14.56 21.74 -7.50
CA ALA A 221 15.38 21.96 -6.30
C ALA A 221 14.72 22.87 -5.24
N ASP A 222 13.53 23.44 -5.51
CA ASP A 222 12.85 24.38 -4.61
C ASP A 222 12.07 23.67 -3.49
N LEU A 223 12.80 22.81 -2.77
CA LEU A 223 12.38 22.12 -1.55
C LEU A 223 13.21 22.63 -0.37
N PRO A 224 12.65 22.74 0.86
CA PRO A 224 13.31 23.43 1.95
C PRO A 224 14.71 22.90 2.31
N LEU A 225 14.92 21.58 2.28
CA LEU A 225 16.25 20.94 2.40
C LEU A 225 16.65 20.15 1.15
N GLY A 226 15.90 20.26 0.04
CA GLY A 226 16.08 19.35 -1.08
C GLY A 226 15.65 17.90 -0.82
N ALA A 227 14.93 17.63 0.28
CA ALA A 227 14.47 16.29 0.65
C ALA A 227 12.94 16.21 0.61
N THR A 228 12.41 15.10 0.08
CA THR A 228 10.98 14.79 0.01
C THR A 228 10.76 13.31 0.30
N HIS A 229 9.69 12.98 1.01
CA HIS A 229 9.37 11.58 1.27
C HIS A 229 8.92 10.90 -0.02
N ASN A 230 7.96 11.52 -0.71
CA ASN A 230 7.35 10.99 -1.92
C ASN A 230 7.11 12.10 -2.96
N VAL A 231 6.76 11.70 -4.18
CA VAL A 231 6.35 12.57 -5.28
C VAL A 231 5.05 12.04 -5.87
N VAL A 232 4.11 12.93 -6.15
CA VAL A 232 2.79 12.64 -6.74
C VAL A 232 2.67 13.43 -8.04
N VAL A 233 1.94 12.91 -9.02
CA VAL A 233 1.72 13.56 -10.32
C VAL A 233 0.23 13.62 -10.60
N ASN A 234 -0.25 14.81 -11.01
CA ASN A 234 -1.51 14.93 -11.71
C ASN A 234 -1.20 15.15 -13.20
N GLU A 235 -1.32 14.08 -13.98
CA GLU A 235 -0.95 14.10 -15.39
C GLU A 235 -1.93 14.92 -16.24
N GLU A 236 -3.21 14.99 -15.87
CA GLU A 236 -4.24 15.74 -16.60
C GLU A 236 -4.00 17.25 -16.53
N LEU A 237 -3.51 17.75 -15.39
CA LEU A 237 -3.20 19.17 -15.17
C LEU A 237 -1.70 19.50 -15.22
N GLU A 238 -0.87 18.52 -15.56
CA GLU A 238 0.57 18.69 -15.82
C GLU A 238 1.34 19.33 -14.66
N TYR A 239 1.15 18.82 -13.44
CA TYR A 239 1.93 19.26 -12.28
C TYR A 239 2.34 18.09 -11.38
N GLY A 240 3.40 18.31 -10.61
CA GLY A 240 3.87 17.40 -9.57
C GLY A 240 3.64 17.97 -8.17
N VAL A 241 3.61 17.09 -7.19
CA VAL A 241 3.52 17.42 -5.76
C VAL A 241 4.61 16.69 -5.01
N ALA A 242 5.46 17.43 -4.32
CA ALA A 242 6.37 16.86 -3.33
C ALA A 242 5.63 16.79 -2.00
N VAL A 243 5.65 15.64 -1.34
CA VAL A 243 4.99 15.42 -0.05
C VAL A 243 5.99 14.89 0.97
N GLY A 244 5.79 15.26 2.22
CA GLY A 244 6.68 14.90 3.31
C GLY A 244 8.03 15.60 3.25
N ALA A 245 8.10 16.79 2.63
CA ALA A 245 9.33 17.53 2.50
C ALA A 245 9.88 17.99 3.86
N ARG A 246 11.19 17.78 4.08
CA ARG A 246 11.86 18.19 5.34
C ARG A 246 12.32 19.65 5.28
N PRO A 247 12.24 20.40 6.40
CA PRO A 247 11.82 19.97 7.73
C PRO A 247 10.31 20.19 7.97
N ARG A 248 9.73 19.40 8.88
CA ARG A 248 8.30 19.47 9.27
C ARG A 248 7.88 20.76 10.00
N ASN A 249 8.84 21.57 10.44
CA ASN A 249 8.61 22.88 11.04
C ASN A 249 8.95 24.06 10.09
N GLY A 250 9.18 23.76 8.81
CA GLY A 250 9.40 24.76 7.76
C GLY A 250 8.08 25.37 7.25
N GLY A 251 8.17 26.29 6.29
CA GLY A 251 7.01 27.06 5.83
C GLY A 251 5.85 26.24 5.25
N CYS A 252 6.13 25.05 4.69
CA CYS A 252 5.11 24.13 4.16
C CYS A 252 4.83 22.92 5.08
N PHE A 253 5.46 22.84 6.25
CA PHE A 253 5.23 21.82 7.30
C PHE A 253 5.28 20.34 6.87
N GLY A 254 5.93 20.03 5.74
CA GLY A 254 5.92 18.69 5.16
C GLY A 254 4.62 18.30 4.44
N GLY A 255 3.69 19.24 4.26
CA GLY A 255 2.48 19.07 3.47
C GLY A 255 2.74 19.10 1.96
N LEU A 256 1.73 19.50 1.19
CA LEU A 256 1.77 19.47 -0.27
C LEU A 256 2.63 20.62 -0.81
N ILE A 257 3.66 20.35 -1.60
CA ILE A 257 4.42 21.37 -2.34
C ILE A 257 4.22 21.17 -3.84
N PHE A 258 3.53 22.10 -4.49
CA PHE A 258 3.17 22.01 -5.90
C PHE A 258 4.24 22.59 -6.81
N PHE A 259 4.49 21.93 -7.94
CA PHE A 259 5.38 22.43 -9.00
C PHE A 259 4.85 22.11 -10.40
N ASP A 260 5.00 23.05 -11.31
CA ASP A 260 4.57 22.94 -12.70
C ASP A 260 5.45 21.97 -13.50
N LEU A 261 4.82 21.16 -14.34
CA LEU A 261 5.48 20.20 -15.24
C LEU A 261 5.16 20.46 -16.72
N SER A 262 4.53 21.59 -17.06
CA SER A 262 4.24 21.95 -18.46
C SER A 262 5.53 22.16 -19.28
N ASP A 263 6.58 22.65 -18.62
CA ASP A 263 7.97 22.58 -19.11
C ASP A 263 8.84 21.74 -18.13
N PRO A 264 9.01 20.43 -18.38
CA PRO A 264 9.80 19.55 -17.52
C PRO A 264 11.29 19.90 -17.50
N THR A 265 11.78 20.77 -18.40
CA THR A 265 13.17 21.26 -18.35
C THR A 265 13.39 22.35 -17.30
N HIS A 266 12.31 23.03 -16.89
CA HIS A 266 12.34 24.09 -15.88
C HIS A 266 11.13 23.98 -14.95
N PRO A 267 11.04 22.95 -14.08
CA PRO A 267 9.94 22.83 -13.12
C PRO A 267 9.96 24.00 -12.13
N VAL A 268 8.80 24.63 -11.89
CA VAL A 268 8.68 25.81 -11.03
C VAL A 268 7.66 25.57 -9.93
N LYS A 269 8.02 25.92 -8.69
CA LYS A 269 7.09 25.88 -7.55
C LYS A 269 5.92 26.83 -7.77
N THR A 270 4.69 26.32 -7.61
CA THR A 270 3.45 27.09 -7.81
C THR A 270 2.71 27.39 -6.50
N GLY A 271 3.05 26.68 -5.42
CA GLY A 271 2.56 26.96 -4.07
C GLY A 271 2.81 25.81 -3.10
N CYS A 272 2.22 25.88 -1.91
CA CYS A 272 2.17 24.74 -0.98
C CYS A 272 0.99 24.84 -0.02
N ASP A 273 0.55 23.70 0.51
CA ASP A 273 -0.49 23.58 1.53
C ASP A 273 0.11 23.05 2.86
N PRO A 274 0.17 23.87 3.91
CA PRO A 274 0.63 23.46 5.23
C PRO A 274 -0.49 23.10 6.22
N GLN A 275 -1.76 23.18 5.83
CA GLN A 275 -2.88 23.34 6.77
C GLN A 275 -3.09 22.16 7.72
N ASP A 276 -2.78 20.94 7.29
CA ASP A 276 -2.88 19.72 8.11
C ASP A 276 -1.50 19.12 8.47
N GLY A 277 -0.43 19.90 8.28
CA GLY A 277 0.93 19.45 8.58
C GLY A 277 1.48 18.48 7.53
N TYR A 278 2.07 17.38 8.01
CA TYR A 278 2.80 16.44 7.16
C TYR A 278 1.85 15.57 6.33
N THR A 279 2.15 15.43 5.04
CA THR A 279 1.50 14.48 4.13
C THR A 279 2.49 13.41 3.73
N HIS A 280 2.16 12.14 3.99
CA HIS A 280 3.03 11.01 3.68
C HIS A 280 2.97 10.65 2.19
N ASP A 281 1.75 10.48 1.68
CA ASP A 281 1.44 10.24 0.28
C ASP A 281 0.13 10.96 -0.08
N ALA A 282 -0.16 11.11 -1.36
CA ALA A 282 -1.43 11.64 -1.84
C ALA A 282 -1.81 11.07 -3.21
N GLN A 283 -3.09 11.16 -3.53
CA GLN A 283 -3.58 11.01 -4.90
C GLN A 283 -4.26 12.31 -5.33
N CYS A 284 -3.74 12.99 -6.35
CA CYS A 284 -4.27 14.25 -6.85
C CYS A 284 -4.84 14.11 -8.26
N LEU A 285 -6.12 14.44 -8.44
CA LEU A 285 -6.83 14.27 -9.70
C LEU A 285 -7.89 15.34 -9.89
N VAL A 286 -8.26 15.59 -11.15
CA VAL A 286 -9.50 16.31 -11.48
C VAL A 286 -10.70 15.50 -11.01
N TYR A 287 -11.58 16.11 -10.24
CA TYR A 287 -12.75 15.46 -9.65
C TYR A 287 -13.87 15.26 -10.67
N HIS A 288 -14.27 14.00 -10.84
CA HIS A 288 -15.37 13.57 -11.72
C HIS A 288 -16.44 12.76 -10.96
N GLY A 289 -16.44 12.81 -9.63
CA GLY A 289 -17.34 12.02 -8.79
C GLY A 289 -18.76 12.60 -8.65
N PRO A 290 -19.57 12.02 -7.75
CA PRO A 290 -20.97 12.41 -7.58
C PRO A 290 -21.17 13.72 -6.81
N ASP A 291 -20.18 14.21 -6.05
CA ASP A 291 -20.29 15.46 -5.29
C ASP A 291 -20.22 16.69 -6.24
N LYS A 292 -21.39 17.13 -6.71
CA LYS A 292 -21.50 18.20 -7.73
C LYS A 292 -20.97 19.56 -7.30
N LYS A 293 -20.66 19.77 -6.02
CA LYS A 293 -19.96 20.98 -5.56
C LYS A 293 -18.52 21.06 -6.07
N TYR A 294 -17.88 19.91 -6.29
CA TYR A 294 -16.46 19.80 -6.61
C TYR A 294 -16.20 19.30 -8.04
N GLU A 295 -17.24 19.05 -8.85
CA GLU A 295 -17.10 18.64 -10.25
C GLU A 295 -16.13 19.56 -11.02
N GLY A 296 -15.11 18.95 -11.65
CA GLY A 296 -14.08 19.65 -12.43
C GLY A 296 -13.05 20.42 -11.60
N ARG A 297 -13.11 20.36 -10.27
CA ARG A 297 -12.06 20.90 -9.39
C ARG A 297 -10.88 19.94 -9.29
N ASP A 298 -9.74 20.46 -8.88
CA ASP A 298 -8.55 19.65 -8.64
C ASP A 298 -8.49 19.26 -7.16
N ILE A 299 -8.56 17.97 -6.89
CA ILE A 299 -8.71 17.41 -5.54
C ILE A 299 -7.52 16.50 -5.23
N CYS A 300 -6.89 16.72 -4.07
CA CYS A 300 -5.91 15.80 -3.52
C CYS A 300 -6.50 15.06 -2.32
N TYR A 301 -6.39 13.73 -2.34
CA TYR A 301 -6.64 12.85 -1.21
C TYR A 301 -5.30 12.58 -0.53
N GLY A 302 -5.06 13.22 0.61
CA GLY A 302 -3.83 13.11 1.38
C GLY A 302 -3.94 12.08 2.51
N TYR A 303 -2.85 11.34 2.69
CA TYR A 303 -2.69 10.31 3.71
C TYR A 303 -1.66 10.85 4.71
N ASN A 304 -2.14 11.37 5.83
CA ASN A 304 -1.38 12.29 6.69
C ASN A 304 -0.96 11.65 8.02
N GLU A 305 -0.63 10.35 8.01
CA GLU A 305 -0.21 9.54 9.18
C GLU A 305 -1.32 9.30 10.23
N ASP A 306 -2.21 10.26 10.48
CA ASP A 306 -3.31 10.11 11.46
C ASP A 306 -4.71 10.30 10.84
N THR A 307 -4.77 10.77 9.60
CA THR A 307 -5.99 11.24 8.95
C THR A 307 -5.99 10.98 7.44
N LEU A 308 -7.20 10.78 6.92
CA LEU A 308 -7.54 11.04 5.53
C LEU A 308 -7.95 12.51 5.40
N THR A 309 -7.18 13.27 4.64
CA THR A 309 -7.44 14.70 4.43
C THR A 309 -7.69 14.99 2.96
N ILE A 310 -8.84 15.60 2.67
CA ILE A 310 -9.26 15.91 1.30
C ILE A 310 -9.07 17.40 1.09
N PHE A 311 -8.26 17.75 0.09
CA PHE A 311 -7.92 19.12 -0.25
C PHE A 311 -8.56 19.53 -1.58
N ASP A 312 -9.04 20.76 -1.65
CA ASP A 312 -9.25 21.46 -2.92
C ASP A 312 -7.99 22.25 -3.24
N VAL A 313 -7.25 21.77 -4.24
CA VAL A 313 -5.98 22.35 -4.66
C VAL A 313 -6.11 23.10 -5.97
N THR A 314 -7.32 23.45 -6.41
CA THR A 314 -7.58 24.12 -7.70
C THR A 314 -6.69 25.37 -7.86
N ASP A 315 -6.56 26.18 -6.81
CA ASP A 315 -5.56 27.25 -6.70
C ASP A 315 -4.41 26.78 -5.80
N LYS A 316 -3.26 26.49 -6.41
CA LYS A 316 -2.10 25.89 -5.74
C LYS A 316 -1.45 26.85 -4.74
N SER A 317 -1.67 28.15 -4.91
CA SER A 317 -1.14 29.19 -4.04
C SER A 317 -2.04 29.46 -2.83
N ASN A 318 -3.29 28.99 -2.88
CA ASN A 318 -4.31 29.21 -1.88
C ASN A 318 -5.29 28.02 -1.84
N SER A 319 -4.72 26.82 -1.65
CA SER A 319 -5.49 25.59 -1.50
C SER A 319 -6.24 25.56 -0.17
N THR A 320 -7.31 24.77 -0.10
CA THR A 320 -8.17 24.69 1.09
C THR A 320 -8.47 23.25 1.44
N ILE A 321 -8.57 22.96 2.73
CA ILE A 321 -9.06 21.68 3.21
C ILE A 321 -10.58 21.61 3.06
N ILE A 322 -11.06 20.50 2.49
CA ILE A 322 -12.49 20.13 2.43
C ILE A 322 -12.88 19.37 3.69
N SER A 323 -12.09 18.36 4.08
CA SER A 323 -12.32 17.55 5.28
C SER A 323 -11.02 17.00 5.84
N ILE A 324 -10.95 16.86 7.16
CA ILE A 324 -9.92 16.11 7.90
C ILE A 324 -10.66 15.02 8.66
N THR A 325 -10.35 13.75 8.41
CA THR A 325 -11.07 12.63 9.02
C THR A 325 -10.10 11.55 9.49
N SER A 326 -10.07 11.32 10.79
CA SER A 326 -9.34 10.20 11.40
C SER A 326 -10.26 8.99 11.55
N TYR A 327 -9.77 7.91 12.17
CA TYR A 327 -10.54 6.68 12.34
C TYR A 327 -10.03 5.87 13.54
N GLU A 328 -10.87 4.95 14.01
CA GLU A 328 -10.49 4.02 15.06
C GLU A 328 -9.34 3.14 14.58
N GLY A 329 -8.23 3.20 15.29
CA GLY A 329 -7.04 2.44 14.96
C GLY A 329 -5.95 3.21 14.23
N ALA A 330 -6.25 4.45 13.77
CA ALA A 330 -5.29 5.29 13.05
C ALA A 330 -3.92 5.31 13.73
N THR A 331 -2.88 4.81 13.05
CA THR A 331 -1.52 4.69 13.59
C THR A 331 -0.48 5.38 12.71
N TYR A 332 -0.47 5.10 11.42
CA TYR A 332 0.31 5.70 10.35
C TYR A 332 -0.43 5.55 9.00
N THR A 333 -1.50 6.33 8.82
CA THR A 333 -2.24 6.46 7.55
C THR A 333 -1.28 6.77 6.41
N HIS A 334 -1.00 5.76 5.58
CA HIS A 334 0.24 5.71 4.80
C HIS A 334 -0.02 5.98 3.31
N GLN A 335 -0.97 5.26 2.71
CA GLN A 335 -1.37 5.43 1.32
C GLN A 335 -2.84 5.03 1.10
N GLY A 336 -3.37 5.46 -0.03
CA GLY A 336 -4.65 5.00 -0.55
C GLY A 336 -4.83 5.28 -2.02
N TRP A 337 -5.90 4.73 -2.59
CA TRP A 337 -6.21 4.86 -4.01
C TRP A 337 -7.72 4.79 -4.26
N LEU A 338 -8.20 5.59 -5.20
CA LEU A 338 -9.58 5.58 -5.68
C LEU A 338 -9.90 4.28 -6.43
N LEU A 339 -11.11 3.77 -6.26
CA LEU A 339 -11.62 2.64 -7.05
C LEU A 339 -11.67 2.98 -8.55
N ASP A 340 -12.20 4.17 -8.86
CA ASP A 340 -12.34 4.68 -10.22
C ASP A 340 -11.99 6.18 -10.25
N PRO A 341 -10.88 6.59 -10.90
CA PRO A 341 -10.50 8.00 -11.01
C PRO A 341 -11.52 8.84 -11.79
N LYS A 342 -12.37 8.22 -12.61
CA LYS A 342 -13.44 8.88 -13.37
C LYS A 342 -14.81 8.82 -12.69
N ASN A 343 -14.93 8.13 -11.56
CA ASN A 343 -16.13 8.11 -10.72
C ASN A 343 -15.74 7.91 -9.23
N GLN A 344 -15.31 9.00 -8.61
CA GLN A 344 -14.62 9.04 -7.31
C GLN A 344 -15.59 8.86 -6.12
N GLU A 345 -16.22 7.68 -6.04
CA GLU A 345 -17.18 7.32 -4.98
C GLU A 345 -16.52 6.56 -3.83
N TRP A 346 -15.47 5.79 -4.14
CA TRP A 346 -14.84 4.83 -3.23
C TRP A 346 -13.33 4.99 -3.23
N LEU A 347 -12.75 4.93 -2.02
CA LEU A 347 -11.31 5.00 -1.79
C LEU A 347 -10.89 3.84 -0.88
N PHE A 348 -9.76 3.21 -1.20
CA PHE A 348 -9.10 2.20 -0.37
C PHE A 348 -7.89 2.82 0.30
N MET A 349 -7.63 2.46 1.55
CA MET A 349 -6.57 3.06 2.35
C MET A 349 -5.93 2.03 3.26
N ASP A 350 -4.61 2.11 3.41
CA ASP A 350 -3.80 1.34 4.36
C ASP A 350 -3.36 2.21 5.54
N ASP A 351 -2.91 1.55 6.61
CA ASP A 351 -2.44 2.16 7.85
C ASP A 351 -1.18 1.41 8.28
N GLU A 352 -0.04 1.79 7.67
CA GLU A 352 1.22 1.10 7.95
C GLU A 352 1.45 1.06 9.46
N TYR A 353 1.94 -0.06 9.98
CA TYR A 353 2.39 -0.18 11.37
C TYR A 353 1.28 -0.39 12.43
N ASP A 354 -0.01 -0.32 12.10
CA ASP A 354 -1.09 -0.62 13.05
C ASP A 354 -1.09 -2.11 13.50
N GLU A 355 -0.60 -3.03 12.65
CA GLU A 355 -0.31 -4.42 13.03
C GLU A 355 0.80 -4.53 14.07
N TYR A 356 1.85 -3.73 13.91
CA TYR A 356 3.05 -3.78 14.73
C TYR A 356 2.77 -3.23 16.12
N ASP A 357 2.05 -2.11 16.21
CA ASP A 357 1.68 -1.48 17.47
C ASP A 357 0.49 -2.16 18.16
N VAL A 358 -0.11 -3.18 17.52
CA VAL A 358 -1.18 -4.01 18.09
C VAL A 358 -2.43 -3.16 18.34
N ILE A 359 -2.79 -2.32 17.36
CA ILE A 359 -3.85 -1.32 17.48
C ILE A 359 -5.01 -1.64 16.53
N GLY A 360 -6.22 -1.21 16.90
CA GLY A 360 -7.36 -1.15 16.00
C GLY A 360 -7.75 -2.50 15.39
N PRO A 361 -8.31 -2.49 14.16
CA PRO A 361 -8.60 -3.68 13.38
C PRO A 361 -7.42 -4.62 13.14
N ALA A 362 -6.19 -4.11 13.08
CA ALA A 362 -4.97 -4.83 12.76
C ALA A 362 -4.26 -5.47 13.96
N ARG A 363 -4.76 -5.29 15.20
CA ARG A 363 -4.17 -5.79 16.47
C ARG A 363 -3.85 -7.28 16.57
N ASP A 364 -4.29 -8.13 15.64
CA ASP A 364 -3.90 -9.54 15.55
C ASP A 364 -2.77 -9.80 14.52
N GLY A 365 -2.24 -8.72 13.94
CA GLY A 365 -1.09 -8.67 13.06
C GLY A 365 -1.38 -9.02 11.60
N TYR A 366 -2.59 -8.78 11.07
CA TYR A 366 -2.90 -9.00 9.66
C TYR A 366 -3.29 -7.69 8.97
N PRO A 367 -2.74 -7.42 7.75
CA PRO A 367 -3.02 -6.26 6.90
C PRO A 367 -4.48 -5.84 6.85
N VAL A 368 -4.78 -4.55 6.94
CA VAL A 368 -6.15 -4.01 6.86
C VAL A 368 -6.29 -2.96 5.77
N THR A 369 -7.04 -3.28 4.72
CA THR A 369 -7.50 -2.30 3.74
C THR A 369 -8.81 -1.67 4.19
N TYR A 370 -8.80 -0.40 4.57
CA TYR A 370 -10.01 0.37 4.89
C TYR A 370 -10.75 0.81 3.62
N ILE A 371 -12.08 0.80 3.67
CA ILE A 371 -12.97 1.14 2.55
C ILE A 371 -13.76 2.40 2.90
N TRP A 372 -13.51 3.46 2.16
CA TRP A 372 -14.09 4.78 2.36
C TRP A 372 -15.11 5.12 1.27
N ASP A 373 -16.33 5.44 1.69
CA ASP A 373 -17.34 6.14 0.89
C ASP A 373 -17.01 7.63 0.92
N ILE A 374 -16.64 8.18 -0.23
CA ILE A 374 -16.27 9.58 -0.41
C ILE A 374 -17.24 10.31 -1.34
N ARG A 375 -18.47 9.79 -1.50
CA ARG A 375 -19.50 10.45 -2.33
C ARG A 375 -19.88 11.84 -1.83
N SER A 376 -19.61 12.13 -0.55
CA SER A 376 -19.52 13.49 -0.01
C SER A 376 -18.07 13.74 0.39
N LEU A 377 -17.39 14.65 -0.31
CA LEU A 377 -16.00 14.98 0.03
C LEU A 377 -15.90 15.68 1.39
N GLU A 378 -16.95 16.38 1.81
CA GLU A 378 -17.02 17.05 3.12
C GLU A 378 -17.23 16.06 4.29
N ASN A 379 -17.71 14.85 4.02
CA ASN A 379 -18.07 13.87 5.04
C ASN A 379 -17.70 12.45 4.61
N PRO A 380 -16.41 12.13 4.41
CA PRO A 380 -15.99 10.78 4.07
C PRO A 380 -16.39 9.81 5.19
N LYS A 381 -16.81 8.59 4.81
CA LYS A 381 -17.30 7.55 5.72
C LYS A 381 -16.55 6.26 5.54
N ASN A 382 -16.00 5.72 6.62
CA ASN A 382 -15.39 4.41 6.57
C ASN A 382 -16.49 3.35 6.74
N THR A 383 -16.79 2.64 5.65
CA THR A 383 -17.97 1.76 5.54
C THR A 383 -17.64 0.29 5.75
N GLY A 384 -16.37 -0.08 5.52
CA GLY A 384 -15.97 -1.48 5.45
C GLY A 384 -14.46 -1.65 5.45
N LEU A 385 -14.01 -2.86 5.64
CA LEU A 385 -12.59 -3.19 5.53
C LEU A 385 -12.43 -4.57 4.93
N TYR A 386 -11.27 -4.80 4.32
CA TYR A 386 -10.80 -6.13 3.98
C TYR A 386 -9.56 -6.44 4.81
N LYS A 387 -9.44 -7.68 5.27
CA LYS A 387 -8.34 -8.13 6.11
C LYS A 387 -7.56 -9.23 5.41
N GLY A 388 -6.24 -9.06 5.36
CA GLY A 388 -5.30 -10.03 4.81
C GLY A 388 -5.37 -11.39 5.51
N ASN A 389 -4.86 -12.41 4.83
CA ASN A 389 -4.85 -13.80 5.33
C ASN A 389 -3.47 -14.24 5.84
N VAL A 390 -2.44 -13.43 5.64
CA VAL A 390 -1.06 -13.65 6.11
C VAL A 390 -0.66 -12.48 6.99
N ARG A 391 0.06 -12.76 8.08
CA ARG A 391 0.57 -11.72 8.96
C ARG A 391 1.70 -10.96 8.29
N SER A 392 1.55 -9.65 8.17
CA SER A 392 2.58 -8.73 7.68
C SER A 392 2.15 -7.30 7.96
N ILE A 393 3.06 -6.36 7.72
CA ILE A 393 2.74 -4.93 7.75
C ILE A 393 2.17 -4.57 6.37
N ASP A 394 1.06 -3.83 6.31
CA ASP A 394 0.57 -3.29 5.04
C ASP A 394 1.41 -2.08 4.58
N HIS A 395 1.41 -1.83 3.28
CA HIS A 395 2.25 -0.78 2.68
C HIS A 395 1.68 -0.43 1.30
N ASN A 396 2.52 -0.09 0.33
CA ASN A 396 2.10 0.48 -0.94
C ASN A 396 1.04 -0.33 -1.71
N GLN A 397 -0.03 0.35 -2.13
CA GLN A 397 -1.11 -0.14 -2.96
C GLN A 397 -1.56 0.83 -4.08
N TYR A 398 -2.20 0.27 -5.10
CA TYR A 398 -2.94 1.02 -6.12
C TYR A 398 -4.08 0.19 -6.69
N VAL A 399 -5.06 0.87 -7.28
CA VAL A 399 -6.18 0.22 -7.97
C VAL A 399 -5.98 0.27 -9.48
N LYS A 400 -6.24 -0.86 -10.14
CA LYS A 400 -6.41 -0.97 -11.60
C LYS A 400 -7.51 -1.98 -11.91
N ASP A 401 -8.50 -1.59 -12.72
CA ASP A 401 -9.57 -2.47 -13.24
C ASP A 401 -10.37 -3.23 -12.15
N GLY A 402 -10.67 -2.54 -11.05
CA GLY A 402 -11.38 -3.09 -9.91
C GLY A 402 -10.54 -4.07 -9.07
N LEU A 403 -9.22 -4.05 -9.23
CA LEU A 403 -8.27 -4.83 -8.44
C LEU A 403 -7.37 -3.89 -7.64
N VAL A 404 -7.22 -4.14 -6.35
CA VAL A 404 -6.17 -3.52 -5.53
C VAL A 404 -4.94 -4.43 -5.62
N TYR A 405 -3.81 -3.85 -5.98
CA TYR A 405 -2.48 -4.48 -5.93
C TYR A 405 -1.77 -3.92 -4.72
N GLN A 406 -1.38 -4.77 -3.77
CA GLN A 406 -0.69 -4.36 -2.54
C GLN A 406 0.69 -5.04 -2.45
N SER A 407 1.68 -4.28 -2.02
CA SER A 407 3.04 -4.75 -1.71
C SER A 407 3.19 -4.79 -0.19
N ASN A 408 2.85 -5.89 0.46
CA ASN A 408 2.77 -5.96 1.92
C ASN A 408 4.01 -6.66 2.50
N TYR A 409 5.17 -6.01 2.38
CA TYR A 409 6.45 -6.47 2.92
C TYR A 409 6.68 -7.99 2.74
N GLY A 410 6.84 -8.73 3.84
CA GLY A 410 7.14 -10.16 3.84
C GLY A 410 6.05 -11.00 3.17
N ALA A 411 4.80 -10.54 3.19
CA ALA A 411 3.70 -11.26 2.54
C ALA A 411 3.67 -11.10 1.00
N GLY A 412 4.65 -10.38 0.43
CA GLY A 412 4.84 -10.19 -1.00
C GLY A 412 3.76 -9.32 -1.65
N VAL A 413 3.53 -9.55 -2.95
CA VAL A 413 2.46 -8.86 -3.68
C VAL A 413 1.17 -9.65 -3.60
N ARG A 414 0.09 -8.97 -3.20
CA ARG A 414 -1.26 -9.52 -3.08
C ARG A 414 -2.25 -8.72 -3.92
N ILE A 415 -3.17 -9.43 -4.56
CA ILE A 415 -4.14 -8.84 -5.47
C ILE A 415 -5.54 -9.20 -5.00
N TYR A 416 -6.33 -8.18 -4.67
CA TYR A 416 -7.69 -8.32 -4.19
C TYR A 416 -8.66 -7.79 -5.23
N ASP A 417 -9.73 -8.54 -5.51
CA ASP A 417 -10.83 -8.02 -6.32
C ASP A 417 -11.77 -7.20 -5.42
N VAL A 418 -11.83 -5.91 -5.69
CA VAL A 418 -12.62 -4.92 -4.94
C VAL A 418 -13.80 -4.39 -5.75
N SER A 419 -14.07 -4.98 -6.92
CA SER A 419 -15.13 -4.53 -7.82
C SER A 419 -16.53 -4.62 -7.23
N SER A 420 -16.73 -5.41 -6.16
CA SER A 420 -18.01 -5.55 -5.47
C SER A 420 -18.33 -4.43 -4.49
N VAL A 421 -17.39 -3.53 -4.20
CA VAL A 421 -17.53 -2.52 -3.13
C VAL A 421 -18.69 -1.54 -3.37
N PRO A 422 -18.98 -1.08 -4.61
CA PRO A 422 -20.16 -0.25 -4.86
C PRO A 422 -21.48 -0.90 -4.43
N GLU A 423 -21.60 -2.22 -4.54
CA GLU A 423 -22.79 -2.98 -4.13
C GLU A 423 -22.73 -3.51 -2.69
N ASP A 424 -21.53 -3.83 -2.20
CA ASP A 424 -21.25 -4.34 -0.85
C ASP A 424 -20.10 -3.53 -0.20
N PRO A 425 -20.39 -2.34 0.33
CA PRO A 425 -19.38 -1.44 0.87
C PRO A 425 -18.80 -1.92 2.20
N SER A 426 -19.31 -3.02 2.76
CA SER A 426 -18.76 -3.61 3.97
C SER A 426 -17.40 -4.28 3.74
N GLY A 427 -17.05 -4.58 2.47
CA GLY A 427 -15.86 -5.34 2.11
C GLY A 427 -16.03 -6.86 2.20
N ASN A 428 -17.21 -7.34 2.59
CA ASN A 428 -17.46 -8.77 2.78
C ASN A 428 -17.35 -9.60 1.50
N SER A 429 -17.56 -8.98 0.35
CA SER A 429 -17.45 -9.62 -0.97
C SER A 429 -16.08 -9.44 -1.64
N VAL A 430 -15.17 -8.68 -1.02
CA VAL A 430 -13.77 -8.57 -1.45
C VAL A 430 -13.06 -9.90 -1.22
N CYS A 431 -12.19 -10.29 -2.15
CA CYS A 431 -11.43 -11.53 -2.01
C CYS A 431 -10.04 -11.43 -2.66
N GLU A 432 -9.08 -12.18 -2.10
CA GLU A 432 -7.77 -12.38 -2.73
C GLU A 432 -7.87 -13.32 -3.93
N ILE A 433 -7.45 -12.83 -5.10
CA ILE A 433 -7.51 -13.57 -6.37
C ILE A 433 -6.14 -14.06 -6.84
N ALA A 434 -5.05 -13.42 -6.43
CA ALA A 434 -3.70 -13.83 -6.76
C ALA A 434 -2.68 -13.27 -5.75
N TYR A 435 -1.56 -13.96 -5.60
CA TYR A 435 -0.40 -13.45 -4.88
C TYR A 435 0.89 -14.15 -5.34
N LEU A 436 2.02 -13.50 -5.10
CA LEU A 436 3.35 -14.11 -5.09
C LEU A 436 4.07 -13.66 -3.83
N ASP A 437 4.29 -14.61 -2.94
CA ASP A 437 4.99 -14.42 -1.67
C ASP A 437 6.48 -14.63 -1.91
N ILE A 438 7.22 -13.52 -1.93
CA ILE A 438 8.63 -13.51 -2.30
C ILE A 438 9.57 -13.70 -1.10
N TYR A 439 9.05 -13.95 0.11
CA TYR A 439 9.82 -14.09 1.35
C TYR A 439 9.51 -15.42 2.08
N PRO A 440 9.98 -16.58 1.57
CA PRO A 440 9.63 -17.89 2.13
C PRO A 440 10.22 -18.19 3.52
N GLU A 441 11.09 -17.34 4.06
CA GLU A 441 11.77 -17.56 5.33
C GLU A 441 10.84 -17.43 6.54
N ASP A 442 9.72 -16.70 6.41
CA ASP A 442 8.75 -16.49 7.49
C ASP A 442 7.44 -17.29 7.32
N ASP A 443 7.33 -18.02 6.22
CA ASP A 443 6.16 -18.80 5.81
C ASP A 443 5.65 -19.80 6.87
N ASP A 444 6.58 -20.38 7.63
CA ASP A 444 6.30 -21.40 8.65
C ASP A 444 5.98 -20.78 10.03
N LEU A 445 6.06 -19.45 10.16
CA LEU A 445 5.71 -18.75 11.41
C LEU A 445 4.19 -18.73 11.64
N PRO A 446 3.75 -18.56 12.90
CA PRO A 446 2.32 -18.46 13.22
C PRO A 446 1.65 -17.31 12.47
N GLY A 447 0.65 -17.63 11.64
CA GLY A 447 -0.03 -16.67 10.77
C GLY A 447 0.59 -16.53 9.37
N GLY A 448 1.60 -17.35 9.05
CA GLY A 448 2.17 -17.50 7.72
C GLY A 448 3.12 -16.39 7.29
N GLY A 449 3.54 -15.53 8.21
CA GLY A 449 4.43 -14.40 7.95
C GLY A 449 4.81 -13.66 9.24
N SER A 450 5.64 -12.62 9.08
CA SER A 450 6.21 -11.81 10.16
C SER A 450 5.88 -10.32 10.02
N LEU A 451 5.91 -9.59 11.14
CA LEU A 451 5.71 -8.14 11.19
C LEU A 451 7.06 -7.41 11.11
N GLU A 452 7.82 -7.69 10.05
CA GLU A 452 9.16 -7.16 9.82
C GLU A 452 9.25 -6.45 8.46
N PHE A 453 10.21 -5.54 8.31
CA PHE A 453 10.38 -4.71 7.12
C PHE A 453 11.20 -5.44 6.04
N VAL A 454 10.72 -6.59 5.56
CA VAL A 454 11.38 -7.42 4.55
C VAL A 454 10.54 -7.54 3.28
N GLY A 455 11.12 -8.02 2.19
CA GLY A 455 10.35 -8.41 1.02
C GLY A 455 9.88 -7.22 0.18
N SER A 456 8.60 -7.19 -0.21
CA SER A 456 8.09 -6.32 -1.28
C SER A 456 7.86 -4.88 -0.80
N TRP A 457 8.64 -3.91 -1.29
CA TRP A 457 8.43 -2.48 -1.01
C TRP A 457 7.36 -1.87 -1.93
N ALA A 458 7.45 -2.18 -3.23
CA ALA A 458 6.55 -1.65 -4.25
C ALA A 458 6.44 -2.61 -5.43
N SER A 459 5.35 -2.46 -6.20
CA SER A 459 5.13 -3.19 -7.44
C SER A 459 4.42 -2.33 -8.47
N TYR A 460 4.48 -2.75 -9.74
CA TYR A 460 3.82 -2.07 -10.84
C TYR A 460 3.21 -3.07 -11.83
N ALA A 461 1.90 -2.96 -12.07
CA ALA A 461 1.08 -3.89 -12.86
C ALA A 461 0.25 -3.18 -13.96
N MET A 462 0.56 -1.91 -14.28
CA MET A 462 -0.23 -1.16 -15.26
C MET A 462 0.15 -1.43 -16.72
N PHE A 463 1.06 -2.36 -16.98
CA PHE A 463 1.46 -2.81 -18.31
C PHE A 463 0.33 -3.54 -19.07
N GLU A 464 0.28 -3.33 -20.39
CA GLU A 464 -0.66 -4.01 -21.30
C GLU A 464 -0.29 -5.48 -21.48
N SER A 465 0.99 -5.82 -21.38
CA SER A 465 1.45 -7.21 -21.35
C SER A 465 0.88 -8.00 -20.16
N GLY A 466 0.39 -7.32 -19.12
CA GLY A 466 -0.06 -7.91 -17.87
C GLY A 466 1.08 -8.40 -16.97
N TYR A 467 2.34 -8.09 -17.31
CA TYR A 467 3.46 -8.30 -16.39
C TYR A 467 3.33 -7.41 -15.16
N ILE A 468 3.84 -7.91 -14.05
CA ILE A 468 3.90 -7.25 -12.76
C ILE A 468 5.36 -7.26 -12.35
N PHE A 469 5.96 -6.07 -12.24
CA PHE A 469 7.29 -5.92 -11.68
C PHE A 469 7.18 -5.66 -10.18
N ILE A 470 8.00 -6.35 -9.39
CA ILE A 470 7.98 -6.31 -7.93
C ILE A 470 9.39 -5.99 -7.46
N ASN A 471 9.59 -4.82 -6.85
CA ASN A 471 10.87 -4.46 -6.26
C ASN A 471 10.86 -4.80 -4.77
N THR A 472 11.92 -5.46 -4.33
CA THR A 472 12.07 -5.86 -2.93
C THR A 472 13.09 -4.98 -2.22
N ILE A 473 13.13 -5.06 -0.90
CA ILE A 473 14.09 -4.30 -0.11
C ILE A 473 15.48 -4.93 -0.23
N GLU A 474 15.58 -6.24 -0.04
CA GLU A 474 16.88 -6.89 0.16
C GLU A 474 17.37 -7.77 -1.00
N ARG A 475 16.52 -8.15 -1.96
CA ARG A 475 16.86 -9.21 -2.94
C ARG A 475 17.11 -8.67 -4.35
N GLY A 476 16.11 -8.02 -4.92
CA GLY A 476 16.06 -7.71 -6.34
C GLY A 476 14.65 -7.45 -6.87
N GLY A 477 14.58 -7.34 -8.20
CA GLY A 477 13.34 -7.19 -8.95
C GLY A 477 12.82 -8.55 -9.43
N PHE A 478 11.58 -8.88 -9.09
CA PHE A 478 10.86 -10.04 -9.64
C PHE A 478 9.93 -9.59 -10.77
N LEU A 479 9.87 -10.37 -11.84
CA LEU A 479 8.87 -10.25 -12.89
C LEU A 479 7.88 -11.40 -12.75
N ALA A 480 6.62 -11.07 -12.51
CA ALA A 480 5.54 -12.03 -12.35
C ALA A 480 4.40 -11.72 -13.32
N LYS A 481 3.48 -12.66 -13.48
CA LYS A 481 2.26 -12.45 -14.27
C LYS A 481 1.10 -13.27 -13.73
N MET A 482 -0.06 -12.66 -13.61
CA MET A 482 -1.28 -13.39 -13.31
C MET A 482 -1.63 -14.37 -14.43
N THR A 483 -1.96 -15.59 -14.06
CA THR A 483 -2.37 -16.66 -14.99
C THR A 483 -3.89 -16.70 -15.22
N LYS A 484 -4.67 -16.18 -14.26
CA LYS A 484 -6.12 -16.03 -14.36
C LYS A 484 -6.65 -15.03 -13.33
N ARG A 485 -7.71 -14.31 -13.70
CA ARG A 485 -8.57 -13.56 -12.78
C ARG A 485 -9.71 -14.48 -12.35
N GLU A 486 -9.59 -15.11 -11.19
CA GLU A 486 -10.68 -15.90 -10.63
C GLU A 486 -11.78 -14.97 -10.11
N ALA A 487 -13.03 -15.25 -10.45
CA ALA A 487 -14.16 -14.55 -9.83
C ALA A 487 -14.18 -14.83 -8.33
N CYS A 488 -14.46 -13.80 -7.53
CA CYS A 488 -14.73 -14.00 -6.11
C CYS A 488 -15.90 -14.96 -5.96
N LYS A 489 -15.61 -16.12 -5.36
CA LYS A 489 -16.64 -17.10 -5.08
C LYS A 489 -17.54 -16.51 -4.00
N PRO A 490 -18.87 -16.60 -4.15
CA PRO A 490 -19.77 -16.28 -3.05
C PRO A 490 -19.31 -17.03 -1.81
N LYS A 491 -19.29 -16.35 -0.65
CA LYS A 491 -19.02 -17.01 0.62
C LYS A 491 -19.93 -18.23 0.72
N SER A 492 -19.32 -19.41 0.74
CA SER A 492 -20.04 -20.68 0.82
C SER A 492 -19.86 -21.24 2.21
N CYS A 493 -20.96 -21.68 2.81
CA CYS A 493 -21.00 -22.20 4.18
C CYS A 493 -20.52 -23.65 4.27
N ASN A 494 -19.36 -23.90 3.67
CA ASN A 494 -18.69 -25.19 3.73
C ASN A 494 -18.19 -25.40 5.16
N ALA A 495 -18.51 -26.57 5.70
CA ALA A 495 -18.21 -26.90 7.09
C ALA A 495 -16.71 -27.13 7.30
N ASP A 496 -16.02 -26.16 7.88
CA ASP A 496 -14.69 -26.33 8.45
C ASP A 496 -14.76 -26.49 9.99
N ASN A 497 -13.61 -26.58 10.68
CA ASN A 497 -13.59 -26.72 12.13
C ASN A 497 -14.25 -25.55 12.85
N CYS A 498 -14.08 -24.34 12.31
CA CYS A 498 -14.64 -23.11 12.87
C CYS A 498 -16.18 -23.17 12.80
N LEU A 499 -16.74 -23.32 11.60
CA LEU A 499 -18.19 -23.42 11.41
C LEU A 499 -18.79 -24.64 12.13
N ARG A 500 -18.09 -25.79 12.19
CA ARG A 500 -18.54 -26.96 12.96
C ARG A 500 -18.65 -26.68 14.46
N ALA A 501 -17.72 -25.92 15.03
CA ALA A 501 -17.75 -25.61 16.45
C ALA A 501 -18.89 -24.66 16.81
N LEU A 502 -19.15 -23.65 15.97
CA LEU A 502 -20.27 -22.71 16.18
C LEU A 502 -21.65 -23.38 15.95
N ARG A 503 -21.76 -24.35 15.04
CA ARG A 503 -23.03 -25.04 14.77
C ARG A 503 -23.18 -26.39 15.47
N SER A 504 -22.34 -26.67 16.46
CA SER A 504 -22.26 -28.02 17.05
C SER A 504 -23.59 -28.42 17.69
N SER A 505 -24.14 -29.57 17.28
CA SER A 505 -25.34 -30.17 17.89
C SER A 505 -25.00 -31.22 18.94
N SER A 506 -23.73 -31.55 19.14
CA SER A 506 -23.28 -32.50 20.17
C SER A 506 -23.05 -31.86 21.54
N ILE A 507 -23.10 -30.53 21.62
CA ILE A 507 -23.03 -29.75 22.85
C ILE A 507 -24.37 -29.05 23.03
N GLU A 508 -25.09 -29.38 24.10
CA GLU A 508 -26.41 -28.81 24.40
C GLU A 508 -26.32 -27.28 24.50
N GLY A 509 -27.20 -26.57 23.78
CA GLY A 509 -27.28 -25.11 23.76
C GLY A 509 -26.23 -24.38 22.93
N ARG A 510 -25.29 -25.09 22.27
CA ARG A 510 -24.18 -24.45 21.55
C ARG A 510 -24.64 -23.65 20.33
N LEU A 511 -25.62 -24.15 19.58
CA LEU A 511 -26.11 -23.42 18.41
C LEU A 511 -26.81 -22.12 18.84
N GLU A 512 -27.61 -22.15 19.89
CA GLU A 512 -28.31 -20.99 20.43
C GLU A 512 -27.30 -19.96 20.98
N GLU A 513 -26.31 -20.41 21.75
CA GLU A 513 -25.19 -19.57 22.23
C GLU A 513 -24.44 -18.89 21.07
N SER A 514 -24.11 -19.65 20.02
CA SER A 514 -23.45 -19.11 18.85
C SER A 514 -24.35 -18.16 18.04
N GLN A 515 -25.66 -18.41 17.95
CA GLN A 515 -26.61 -17.53 17.28
C GLN A 515 -26.75 -16.19 18.00
N GLU A 516 -26.82 -16.19 19.33
CA GLU A 516 -26.86 -14.97 20.14
C GLU A 516 -25.56 -14.16 19.99
N PHE A 517 -24.41 -14.83 20.15
CA PHE A 517 -23.10 -14.21 19.95
C PHE A 517 -22.96 -13.62 18.53
N CYS A 518 -23.23 -14.40 17.49
CA CYS A 518 -23.08 -13.97 16.11
C CYS A 518 -24.07 -12.87 15.74
N GLY A 519 -25.27 -12.89 16.32
CA GLY A 519 -26.29 -11.86 16.12
C GLY A 519 -25.82 -10.47 16.52
N GLU A 520 -24.93 -10.35 17.51
CA GLU A 520 -24.27 -9.08 17.85
C GLU A 520 -22.92 -8.92 17.14
N PHE A 521 -22.10 -9.96 17.10
CA PHE A 521 -20.73 -9.92 16.58
C PHE A 521 -20.65 -9.53 15.09
N THR A 522 -21.66 -9.85 14.28
CA THR A 522 -21.67 -9.49 12.85
C THR A 522 -22.39 -8.17 12.54
N LYS A 523 -22.95 -7.47 13.54
CA LYS A 523 -23.62 -6.18 13.31
C LYS A 523 -22.64 -5.04 13.09
N ALA A 524 -21.43 -5.16 13.63
CA ALA A 524 -20.35 -4.21 13.47
C ALA A 524 -19.04 -4.97 13.31
N PHE A 525 -18.01 -4.30 12.79
CA PHE A 525 -16.68 -4.88 12.80
C PHE A 525 -16.15 -4.94 14.24
N VAL A 526 -15.65 -6.10 14.66
CA VAL A 526 -15.11 -6.34 16.01
C VAL A 526 -13.68 -6.82 15.88
N ALA A 527 -12.70 -5.98 16.25
CA ALA A 527 -11.30 -6.41 16.32
C ALA A 527 -10.99 -7.29 17.55
N ASP A 528 -11.88 -7.20 18.55
CA ASP A 528 -11.98 -7.85 19.86
C ASP A 528 -11.70 -9.36 20.02
N VAL A 529 -10.50 -9.94 19.87
CA VAL A 529 -10.37 -11.41 20.06
C VAL A 529 -10.83 -11.87 21.46
N ALA A 530 -10.68 -11.02 22.48
CA ALA A 530 -11.14 -11.32 23.84
C ALA A 530 -12.67 -11.39 23.98
N VAL A 531 -13.43 -10.81 23.04
CA VAL A 531 -14.90 -10.92 23.03
C VAL A 531 -15.39 -12.17 22.29
N VAL A 532 -14.49 -12.89 21.62
CA VAL A 532 -14.82 -14.14 20.94
C VAL A 532 -14.89 -15.28 21.96
N PRO A 533 -15.96 -16.10 21.97
CA PRO A 533 -16.08 -17.24 22.86
C PRO A 533 -14.89 -18.20 22.76
N GLU A 534 -14.41 -18.69 23.89
CA GLU A 534 -13.19 -19.53 23.96
C GLU A 534 -13.25 -20.76 23.04
N TYR A 535 -14.44 -21.35 22.88
CA TYR A 535 -14.63 -22.49 21.97
C TYR A 535 -14.44 -22.11 20.50
N ALA A 536 -14.82 -20.89 20.11
CA ALA A 536 -14.68 -20.39 18.75
C ALA A 536 -13.21 -20.00 18.51
N VAL A 537 -12.56 -19.32 19.46
CA VAL A 537 -11.12 -19.04 19.39
C VAL A 537 -10.31 -20.32 19.18
N LYS A 538 -10.62 -21.38 19.93
CA LYS A 538 -9.94 -22.69 19.80
C LYS A 538 -10.22 -23.38 18.46
N ALA A 539 -11.42 -23.23 17.91
CA ALA A 539 -11.83 -23.93 16.70
C ALA A 539 -11.49 -23.18 15.39
N CYS A 540 -11.22 -21.88 15.49
CA CYS A 540 -10.90 -20.98 14.40
C CYS A 540 -9.44 -20.52 14.53
N PRO A 541 -8.44 -21.42 14.38
CA PRO A 541 -7.05 -21.03 14.54
C PRO A 541 -6.66 -20.04 13.44
N THR A 542 -5.80 -19.06 13.78
CA THR A 542 -5.29 -17.97 12.92
C THR A 542 -6.38 -17.03 12.39
N ASN A 543 -6.10 -15.71 12.34
CA ASN A 543 -7.06 -14.66 11.96
C ASN A 543 -8.47 -14.87 12.56
N VAL A 544 -8.53 -15.03 13.89
CA VAL A 544 -9.71 -15.50 14.64
C VAL A 544 -10.94 -14.66 14.31
N ILE A 545 -10.80 -13.33 14.29
CA ILE A 545 -11.90 -12.40 14.01
C ILE A 545 -12.53 -12.67 12.64
N SER A 546 -11.72 -12.68 11.58
CA SER A 546 -12.22 -12.89 10.21
C SER A 546 -12.86 -14.27 10.06
N ARG A 547 -12.23 -15.30 10.64
CA ARG A 547 -12.71 -16.69 10.58
C ARG A 547 -14.03 -16.87 11.32
N VAL A 548 -14.16 -16.28 12.51
CA VAL A 548 -15.39 -16.33 13.30
C VAL A 548 -16.50 -15.52 12.63
N SER A 549 -16.20 -14.33 12.11
CA SER A 549 -17.17 -13.51 11.36
C SER A 549 -17.72 -14.27 10.15
N SER A 550 -16.82 -14.92 9.38
CA SER A 550 -17.21 -15.78 8.26
C SER A 550 -18.09 -16.96 8.71
N ALA A 551 -17.73 -17.66 9.79
CA ALA A 551 -18.55 -18.75 10.32
C ALA A 551 -19.91 -18.27 10.86
N CYS A 552 -19.96 -17.12 11.50
CA CYS A 552 -21.20 -16.50 11.98
C CYS A 552 -22.17 -16.19 10.84
N SER A 553 -21.68 -15.69 9.70
CA SER A 553 -22.50 -15.44 8.50
C SER A 553 -23.16 -16.70 7.93
N CYS A 554 -22.71 -17.88 8.37
CA CYS A 554 -23.17 -19.19 7.93
C CYS A 554 -24.04 -19.92 8.95
N LEU A 555 -24.33 -19.32 10.10
CA LEU A 555 -25.27 -19.90 11.05
C LEU A 555 -26.71 -19.72 10.54
N PRO A 556 -27.59 -20.72 10.74
CA PRO A 556 -29.00 -20.52 10.49
C PRO A 556 -29.51 -19.38 11.40
N THR A 557 -30.32 -18.48 10.87
CA THR A 557 -30.99 -17.45 11.68
C THR A 557 -31.91 -18.11 12.71
N SER A 558 -31.92 -17.59 13.93
CA SER A 558 -32.84 -18.07 14.96
C SER A 558 -34.27 -17.90 14.46
N THR A 559 -35.05 -18.99 14.50
CA THR A 559 -36.46 -18.91 14.12
C THR A 559 -37.19 -18.20 15.27
N PRO A 560 -37.90 -17.09 15.03
CA PRO A 560 -38.66 -16.45 16.09
C PRO A 560 -39.69 -17.44 16.63
N SER A 561 -39.57 -17.77 17.91
CA SER A 561 -40.46 -18.66 18.67
C SER A 561 -41.82 -18.06 18.94
#